data_AF-A0AA35Q5Q8-F1
#
_entry.id   AF-A0AA35Q5Q8-F1
#
_cell.length_a   1.000
_cell.length_b   1.000
_cell.length_c   1.000
_cell.angle_alpha   90.00
_cell.angle_beta   90.00
_cell.angle_gamma   90.00
#
_symmetry.space_group_name_H-M   'P 1'
#
loop_
_entity.id
_entity.type
_entity.pdbx_description
1 polymer ?
#
loop_
_entity_poly.entity_id
_entity_poly.type
_entity_poly.pdbx_seq_one_letter_code
_entity_poly.pdbx_strand_id
1 'polypeptide(L)'
;MPPESQLSSTAALVDSVLGEYSGVDVLLRDQLTSDICRGSFTRNLPTFLPLMSEELDDAMLEMLNPKTGKESYLAFELLYSIIHRISSLVFVGRQHCHDLAWTRAVRDLPVNVEITKFILLSFPSSLRNFIAPIIPQRNNIFRQRKLARDVLFPFGNVVAGDEPSVLKLLIESKKDHDPDSLTARLLLLTAAAVGANSIGILDGDD
;
A
#
# COMPACT_ATOMS: atom_id res chain seq x y z
N MET A 1 10.29 8.20 22.87
CA MET A 1 11.47 8.41 22.01
C MET A 1 11.98 7.04 21.60
N PRO A 2 11.68 6.56 20.39
CA PRO A 2 12.17 5.26 19.93
C PRO A 2 13.70 5.30 19.75
N PRO A 3 14.40 4.16 19.87
CA PRO A 3 15.86 4.11 19.81
C PRO A 3 16.38 4.49 18.41
N GLU A 4 17.49 5.24 18.39
CA GLU A 4 18.11 5.82 17.18
C GLU A 4 18.45 4.79 16.09
N SER A 5 18.61 3.51 16.46
CA SER A 5 18.87 2.42 15.51
C SER A 5 17.71 2.12 14.56
N GLN A 6 16.45 2.23 15.01
CA GLN A 6 15.28 1.98 14.15
C GLN A 6 14.99 3.16 13.20
N LEU A 7 15.32 4.38 13.64
CA LEU A 7 15.28 5.57 12.78
C LEU A 7 16.30 5.48 11.66
N SER A 8 17.51 4.97 11.95
CA SER A 8 18.57 4.79 10.95
C SER A 8 18.18 3.79 9.84
N SER A 9 17.64 2.62 10.17
CA SER A 9 17.26 1.62 9.16
C SER A 9 16.10 2.07 8.28
N THR A 10 15.09 2.72 8.86
CA THR A 10 13.93 3.21 8.10
C THR A 10 14.33 4.42 7.25
N ALA A 11 15.17 5.32 7.78
CA ALA A 11 15.77 6.44 7.04
C ALA A 11 16.61 5.96 5.86
N ALA A 12 17.45 4.95 6.06
CA ALA A 12 18.26 4.33 5.02
C ALA A 12 17.39 3.66 3.94
N LEU A 13 16.28 3.00 4.32
CA LEU A 13 15.35 2.42 3.35
C LEU A 13 14.67 3.49 2.49
N VAL A 14 14.18 4.58 3.08
CA VAL A 14 13.59 5.69 2.31
C VAL A 14 14.62 6.39 1.43
N ASP A 15 15.84 6.61 1.93
CA ASP A 15 16.93 7.17 1.14
C ASP A 15 17.32 6.24 -0.01
N SER A 16 17.32 4.93 0.24
CA SER A 16 17.58 3.90 -0.78
C SER A 16 16.53 3.88 -1.90
N VAL A 17 15.32 4.36 -1.66
CA VAL A 17 14.24 4.48 -2.67
C VAL A 17 14.06 5.91 -3.17
N LEU A 18 15.01 6.81 -2.86
CA LEU A 18 14.93 8.24 -3.18
C LEU A 18 13.58 8.84 -2.76
N GLY A 19 13.19 8.59 -1.51
CA GLY A 19 11.86 8.88 -0.99
C GLY A 19 11.41 10.32 -1.13
N GLU A 20 12.33 11.29 -1.12
CA GLU A 20 12.06 12.71 -1.36
C GLU A 20 11.48 12.97 -2.77
N TYR A 21 11.86 12.15 -3.74
CA TYR A 21 11.45 12.30 -5.13
C TYR A 21 10.20 11.48 -5.47
N SER A 22 9.98 10.37 -4.77
CA SER A 22 8.86 9.44 -4.96
C SER A 22 7.72 9.64 -3.95
N GLY A 23 7.88 10.49 -2.94
CA GLY A 23 6.88 10.75 -1.89
C GLY A 23 6.73 9.61 -0.87
N VAL A 24 7.70 8.71 -0.81
CA VAL A 24 7.80 7.59 0.14
C VAL A 24 8.34 8.07 1.50
N ASP A 25 8.93 9.26 1.55
CA ASP A 25 9.39 9.94 2.76
C ASP A 25 8.26 10.24 3.78
N VAL A 26 7.00 10.22 3.34
CA VAL A 26 5.82 10.42 4.19
C VAL A 26 5.77 9.44 5.38
N LEU A 27 6.27 8.20 5.25
CA LEU A 27 6.32 7.25 6.38
C LEU A 27 7.32 7.65 7.47
N LEU A 28 8.39 8.35 7.12
CA LEU A 28 9.42 8.75 8.09
C LEU A 28 9.08 10.01 8.85
N ARG A 29 8.17 10.82 8.32
CA ARG A 29 7.79 12.08 8.94
C ARG A 29 7.03 11.90 10.25
N ASP A 30 6.47 10.72 10.53
CA ASP A 30 5.70 10.49 11.76
C ASP A 30 5.70 9.03 12.26
N GLN A 31 5.82 8.84 13.59
CA GLN A 31 5.83 7.52 14.27
C GLN A 31 4.47 6.81 14.25
N LEU A 32 3.44 7.53 13.81
CA LEU A 32 2.04 7.12 13.72
C LEU A 32 1.81 5.78 13.01
N THR A 33 2.53 5.54 11.92
CA THR A 33 2.46 4.29 11.15
C THR A 33 3.01 3.10 11.95
N SER A 34 4.14 3.27 12.64
CA SER A 34 4.73 2.21 13.48
C SER A 34 3.84 1.90 14.69
N ASP A 35 3.29 2.93 15.33
CA ASP A 35 2.42 2.78 16.51
C ASP A 35 1.12 2.05 16.18
N ILE A 36 0.53 2.32 15.01
CA ILE A 36 -0.73 1.68 14.59
C ILE A 36 -0.49 0.25 14.14
N CYS A 37 0.56 -0.02 13.34
CA CYS A 37 0.89 -1.38 12.92
C CYS A 37 1.28 -2.27 14.11
N ARG A 38 2.12 -1.79 15.05
CA ARG A 38 2.54 -2.59 16.21
C ARG A 38 1.47 -2.65 17.30
N GLY A 39 0.73 -1.56 17.51
CA GLY A 39 -0.21 -1.42 18.60
C GLY A 39 -1.65 -1.80 18.25
N SER A 40 -2.28 -1.06 17.34
CA SER A 40 -3.72 -1.21 17.06
C SER A 40 -4.02 -2.36 16.12
N PHE A 41 -3.19 -2.62 15.12
CA PHE A 41 -3.40 -3.70 14.16
C PHE A 41 -3.24 -5.08 14.83
N THR A 42 -2.13 -5.33 15.51
CA THR A 42 -1.89 -6.58 16.25
C THR A 42 -2.98 -6.87 17.30
N ARG A 43 -3.48 -5.84 17.99
CA ARG A 43 -4.54 -6.00 19.00
C ARG A 43 -5.92 -6.28 18.40
N ASN A 44 -6.19 -5.79 17.19
CA ASN A 44 -7.46 -5.99 16.49
C ASN A 44 -7.40 -7.16 15.49
N LEU A 45 -6.28 -7.89 15.41
CA LEU A 45 -6.10 -9.03 14.50
C LEU A 45 -7.24 -10.08 14.62
N PRO A 46 -7.73 -10.45 15.83
CA PRO A 46 -8.85 -11.38 15.96
C PRO A 46 -10.12 -10.90 15.25
N THR A 47 -10.33 -9.59 15.15
CA THR A 47 -11.48 -8.98 14.48
C THR A 47 -11.33 -8.98 12.95
N PHE A 48 -10.09 -8.94 12.44
CA PHE A 48 -9.80 -8.99 11.00
C PHE A 48 -9.85 -10.41 10.42
N LEU A 49 -9.46 -11.43 11.20
CA LEU A 49 -9.42 -12.82 10.75
C LEU A 49 -10.71 -13.33 10.06
N PRO A 50 -11.92 -13.16 10.62
CA PRO A 50 -13.14 -13.63 9.96
C PRO A 50 -13.39 -12.90 8.63
N LEU A 51 -13.10 -11.60 8.57
CA LEU A 51 -13.26 -10.80 7.35
C LEU A 51 -12.28 -11.22 6.26
N MET A 52 -11.03 -11.49 6.64
CA MET A 52 -10.01 -12.00 5.72
C MET A 52 -10.37 -13.39 5.17
N SER A 53 -10.96 -14.26 6.01
CA SER A 53 -11.41 -15.58 5.59
C SER A 53 -12.55 -15.49 4.58
N GLU A 54 -13.56 -14.67 4.84
CA GLU A 54 -14.69 -14.45 3.94
C GLU A 54 -14.21 -13.90 2.58
N GLU A 55 -13.32 -12.92 2.59
CA GLU A 55 -12.77 -12.35 1.36
C GLU A 55 -11.88 -13.32 0.59
N LEU A 56 -11.17 -14.22 1.29
CA LEU A 56 -10.41 -15.29 0.65
C LEU A 56 -11.37 -16.27 -0.06
N ASP A 57 -12.43 -16.69 0.62
CA ASP A 57 -13.44 -17.60 0.05
C ASP A 57 -14.09 -16.96 -1.18
N ASP A 58 -14.50 -15.68 -1.09
CA ASP A 58 -15.06 -14.91 -2.20
C ASP A 58 -14.07 -14.78 -3.36
N ALA A 59 -12.80 -14.47 -3.07
CA ALA A 59 -11.76 -14.33 -4.10
C ALA A 59 -11.48 -15.67 -4.80
N MET A 60 -11.40 -16.76 -4.05
CA MET A 60 -11.23 -18.10 -4.62
C MET A 60 -12.43 -18.48 -5.47
N LEU A 61 -13.66 -18.26 -4.99
CA LEU A 61 -14.87 -18.54 -5.74
C LEU A 61 -14.96 -17.72 -7.02
N GLU A 62 -14.56 -16.46 -7.01
CA GLU A 62 -14.60 -15.59 -8.18
C GLU A 62 -13.50 -15.93 -9.20
N MET A 63 -12.27 -16.11 -8.72
CA MET A 63 -11.09 -16.28 -9.59
C MET A 63 -10.91 -17.71 -10.10
N LEU A 64 -11.37 -18.71 -9.34
CA LEU A 64 -11.24 -20.12 -9.71
C LEU A 64 -12.53 -20.70 -10.29
N ASN A 65 -13.60 -19.90 -10.46
CA ASN A 65 -14.84 -20.39 -11.06
C ASN A 65 -14.57 -20.84 -12.51
N PRO A 66 -14.60 -22.15 -12.81
CA PRO A 66 -14.28 -22.60 -14.15
C PRO A 66 -15.41 -22.20 -15.09
N LYS A 67 -15.23 -21.16 -15.91
CA LYS A 67 -16.22 -20.80 -16.94
C LYS A 67 -16.32 -21.87 -18.02
N THR A 68 -15.22 -22.57 -18.29
CA THR A 68 -15.12 -23.57 -19.37
C THR A 68 -14.37 -24.87 -19.02
N GLY A 69 -14.05 -25.12 -17.74
CA GLY A 69 -13.54 -26.42 -17.26
C GLY A 69 -12.05 -26.74 -17.54
N LYS A 70 -11.35 -25.91 -18.32
CA LYS A 70 -9.87 -25.96 -18.49
C LYS A 70 -9.32 -24.54 -18.64
N GLU A 71 -9.06 -23.90 -17.52
CA GLU A 71 -8.34 -22.62 -17.49
C GLU A 71 -6.97 -22.85 -16.83
N SER A 72 -5.91 -22.42 -17.49
CA SER A 72 -4.57 -22.40 -16.92
C SER A 72 -4.34 -21.04 -16.30
N TYR A 73 -4.00 -21.03 -15.02
CA TYR A 73 -3.72 -19.80 -14.27
C TYR A 73 -2.22 -19.68 -14.07
N LEU A 74 -1.71 -18.45 -14.17
CA LEU A 74 -0.38 -18.16 -13.66
C LEU A 74 -0.48 -18.05 -12.14
N ALA A 75 0.10 -19.02 -11.43
CA ALA A 75 -0.01 -19.13 -9.97
C ALA A 75 0.36 -17.82 -9.26
N PHE A 76 1.42 -17.15 -9.75
CA PHE A 76 1.85 -15.86 -9.23
C PHE A 76 0.78 -14.76 -9.37
N GLU A 77 0.14 -14.61 -10.54
CA GLU A 77 -0.90 -13.59 -10.75
C GLU A 77 -2.14 -13.85 -9.90
N LEU A 78 -2.51 -15.12 -9.74
CA LEU A 78 -3.62 -15.53 -8.89
C LEU A 78 -3.33 -15.20 -7.42
N LEU A 79 -2.18 -15.65 -6.90
CA LEU A 79 -1.76 -15.40 -5.52
C LEU A 79 -1.62 -13.90 -5.24
N TYR A 80 -0.98 -13.16 -6.15
CA TYR A 80 -0.86 -11.71 -6.05
C TYR A 80 -2.23 -11.04 -5.95
N SER A 81 -3.20 -11.46 -6.78
CA SER A 81 -4.54 -10.89 -6.78
C SER A 81 -5.30 -11.18 -5.49
N ILE A 82 -5.18 -12.40 -4.94
CA ILE A 82 -5.77 -12.78 -3.65
C ILE A 82 -5.15 -11.95 -2.50
N ILE A 83 -3.82 -11.91 -2.43
CA ILE A 83 -3.09 -11.17 -1.41
C ILE A 83 -3.43 -9.68 -1.47
N HIS A 84 -3.52 -9.11 -2.67
CA HIS A 84 -3.90 -7.73 -2.89
C HIS A 84 -5.31 -7.43 -2.37
N ARG A 85 -6.29 -8.30 -2.66
CA ARG A 85 -7.68 -8.15 -2.16
C ARG A 85 -7.73 -8.20 -0.64
N ILE A 86 -7.17 -9.23 -0.03
CA ILE A 86 -7.17 -9.40 1.43
C ILE A 86 -6.44 -8.23 2.11
N SER A 87 -5.28 -7.82 1.58
CA SER A 87 -4.55 -6.66 2.12
C SER A 87 -5.38 -5.39 2.00
N SER A 88 -5.98 -5.14 0.84
CA SER A 88 -6.82 -3.96 0.62
C SER A 88 -8.04 -3.95 1.55
N LEU A 89 -8.69 -5.09 1.79
CA LEU A 89 -9.77 -5.22 2.78
C LEU A 89 -9.32 -4.76 4.16
N VAL A 90 -8.18 -5.28 4.62
CA VAL A 90 -7.64 -4.97 5.95
C VAL A 90 -7.28 -3.49 6.08
N PHE A 91 -6.66 -2.91 5.05
CA PHE A 91 -6.14 -1.54 5.12
C PHE A 91 -7.22 -0.48 4.87
N VAL A 92 -8.07 -0.63 3.85
CA VAL A 92 -9.05 0.38 3.44
C VAL A 92 -10.52 -0.02 3.66
N GLY A 93 -10.79 -1.27 4.04
CA GLY A 93 -12.14 -1.79 4.27
C GLY A 93 -12.84 -2.28 3.00
N ARG A 94 -13.91 -3.07 3.16
CA ARG A 94 -14.63 -3.72 2.05
C ARG A 94 -15.19 -2.73 1.03
N GLN A 95 -15.60 -1.55 1.48
CA GLN A 95 -16.14 -0.49 0.63
C GLN A 95 -15.18 -0.03 -0.47
N HIS A 96 -13.87 -0.02 -0.19
CA HIS A 96 -12.86 0.55 -1.09
C HIS A 96 -11.89 -0.49 -1.64
N CYS A 97 -11.92 -1.72 -1.11
CA CYS A 97 -10.93 -2.75 -1.44
C CYS A 97 -10.97 -3.21 -2.91
N HIS A 98 -12.14 -3.17 -3.56
CA HIS A 98 -12.32 -3.56 -4.96
C HIS A 98 -12.26 -2.36 -5.93
N ASP A 99 -12.00 -1.15 -5.43
CA ASP A 99 -11.91 0.01 -6.30
C ASP A 99 -10.72 -0.12 -7.27
N LEU A 100 -10.97 0.15 -8.55
CA LEU A 100 -9.98 0.00 -9.61
C LEU A 100 -8.86 1.04 -9.52
N ALA A 101 -9.14 2.25 -9.06
CA ALA A 101 -8.13 3.28 -8.88
C ALA A 101 -7.24 2.96 -7.67
N TRP A 102 -7.82 2.47 -6.57
CA TRP A 102 -7.08 1.94 -5.43
C TRP A 102 -6.17 0.79 -5.85
N THR A 103 -6.73 -0.23 -6.50
CA THR A 103 -6.00 -1.42 -6.94
C THR A 103 -4.85 -1.08 -7.87
N ARG A 104 -5.07 -0.19 -8.85
CA ARG A 104 -3.99 0.28 -9.73
C ARG A 104 -2.92 1.06 -8.98
N ALA A 105 -3.32 1.92 -8.04
CA ALA A 105 -2.37 2.71 -7.26
C ALA A 105 -1.45 1.81 -6.41
N VAL A 106 -2.00 0.80 -5.74
CA VAL A 106 -1.20 -0.16 -4.96
C VAL A 106 -0.25 -0.97 -5.83
N ARG A 107 -0.76 -1.50 -6.96
CA ARG A 107 0.02 -2.35 -7.86
C ARG A 107 1.14 -1.60 -8.58
N ASP A 108 0.85 -0.41 -9.10
CA ASP A 108 1.79 0.32 -9.95
C ASP A 108 2.79 1.14 -9.12
N LEU A 109 2.51 1.41 -7.83
CA LEU A 109 3.38 2.21 -6.96
C LEU A 109 4.82 1.64 -6.88
N PRO A 110 5.06 0.35 -6.56
CA PRO A 110 6.41 -0.20 -6.51
C PRO A 110 7.18 -0.03 -7.83
N VAL A 111 6.52 -0.31 -8.96
CA VAL A 111 7.11 -0.21 -10.30
C VAL A 111 7.48 1.23 -10.62
N ASN A 112 6.59 2.18 -10.36
CA ASN A 112 6.85 3.59 -10.62
C ASN A 112 7.96 4.15 -9.72
N VAL A 113 8.04 3.70 -8.46
CA VAL A 113 9.12 4.08 -7.53
C VAL A 113 10.46 3.56 -8.04
N GLU A 114 10.54 2.28 -8.42
CA GLU A 114 11.79 1.68 -8.91
C GLU A 114 12.26 2.31 -10.23
N ILE A 115 11.35 2.56 -11.19
CA ILE A 115 11.72 3.25 -12.44
C ILE A 115 12.20 4.68 -12.15
N THR A 116 11.49 5.41 -11.29
CA THR A 116 11.88 6.78 -10.91
C THR A 116 13.26 6.78 -10.26
N LYS A 117 13.53 5.82 -9.36
CA LYS A 117 14.83 5.62 -8.73
C LYS A 117 15.91 5.32 -9.76
N PHE A 118 15.68 4.33 -10.63
CA PHE A 118 16.64 3.91 -11.65
C PHE A 118 17.05 5.07 -12.57
N ILE A 119 16.08 5.88 -13.00
CA ILE A 119 16.33 7.07 -13.82
C ILE A 119 17.15 8.09 -13.02
N LEU A 120 16.75 8.43 -11.78
CA LEU A 120 17.42 9.45 -10.97
C LEU A 120 18.83 9.06 -10.53
N LEU A 121 19.09 7.76 -10.30
CA LEU A 121 20.42 7.26 -9.97
C LEU A 121 21.43 7.45 -11.10
N SER A 122 20.96 7.48 -12.35
CA SER A 122 21.81 7.75 -13.52
C SER A 122 22.31 9.21 -13.58
N PHE A 123 21.79 10.09 -12.71
CA PHE A 123 22.14 11.50 -12.68
C PHE A 123 22.79 11.92 -11.35
N PRO A 124 23.72 12.88 -11.38
CA PRO A 124 24.30 13.46 -10.17
C PRO A 124 23.23 14.26 -9.39
N SER A 125 23.38 14.36 -8.07
CA SER A 125 22.38 14.93 -7.16
C SER A 125 21.90 16.33 -7.54
N SER A 126 22.77 17.17 -8.13
CA SER A 126 22.42 18.51 -8.60
C SER A 126 21.43 18.52 -9.78
N LEU A 127 21.44 17.47 -10.61
CA LEU A 127 20.56 17.34 -11.77
C LEU A 127 19.24 16.64 -11.44
N ARG A 128 19.18 15.89 -10.33
CA ARG A 128 17.99 15.14 -9.91
C ARG A 128 16.77 16.03 -9.73
N ASN A 129 16.93 17.22 -9.14
CA ASN A 129 15.84 18.18 -8.95
C ASN A 129 15.23 18.69 -10.27
N PHE A 130 16.03 18.81 -11.32
CA PHE A 130 15.57 19.25 -12.63
C PHE A 130 14.94 18.12 -13.43
N ILE A 131 15.45 16.90 -13.26
CA ILE A 131 15.01 15.73 -14.03
C ILE A 131 13.77 15.08 -13.40
N ALA A 132 13.68 15.04 -12.07
CA ALA A 132 12.55 14.49 -11.35
C ALA A 132 11.17 14.90 -11.89
N PRO A 133 10.83 16.19 -12.11
CA PRO A 133 9.51 16.58 -12.62
C PRO A 133 9.22 16.11 -14.06
N ILE A 134 10.26 15.78 -14.84
CA ILE A 134 10.15 15.30 -16.22
C ILE A 134 9.82 13.80 -16.26
N ILE A 135 10.12 13.06 -15.19
CA ILE A 135 9.91 11.61 -15.13
C ILE A 135 8.40 11.32 -15.11
N PRO A 136 7.85 10.65 -16.14
CA PRO A 136 6.41 10.39 -16.21
C PRO A 136 5.94 9.45 -15.10
N GLN A 137 6.79 8.51 -14.65
CA GLN A 137 6.50 7.60 -13.55
C GLN A 137 6.34 8.34 -12.22
N ARG A 138 7.17 9.36 -11.96
CA ARG A 138 7.00 10.24 -10.80
C ARG A 138 5.63 10.90 -10.84
N ASN A 139 5.27 11.51 -11.97
CA ASN A 139 3.98 12.17 -12.12
C ASN A 139 2.81 11.19 -11.99
N ASN A 140 3.00 9.94 -12.42
CA ASN A 140 2.01 8.88 -12.23
C ASN A 140 1.81 8.53 -10.76
N ILE A 141 2.87 8.47 -9.93
CA ILE A 141 2.75 8.25 -8.47
C ILE A 141 1.86 9.33 -7.83
N PHE A 142 2.14 10.61 -8.12
CA PHE A 142 1.34 11.71 -7.56
C PHE A 142 -0.11 11.70 -8.07
N ARG A 143 -0.32 11.36 -9.35
CA ARG A 143 -1.65 11.24 -9.94
C ARG A 143 -2.43 10.09 -9.33
N GLN A 144 -1.83 8.91 -9.19
CA GLN A 144 -2.46 7.73 -8.61
C GLN A 144 -2.76 7.94 -7.12
N ARG A 145 -1.87 8.60 -6.37
CA ARG A 145 -2.14 9.01 -4.99
C ARG A 145 -3.36 9.92 -4.91
N LYS A 146 -3.48 10.92 -5.79
CA LYS A 146 -4.66 11.80 -5.82
C LYS A 146 -5.95 11.01 -6.10
N LEU A 147 -5.93 10.12 -7.08
CA LEU A 147 -7.09 9.28 -7.39
C LEU A 147 -7.49 8.37 -6.23
N ALA A 148 -6.51 7.72 -5.58
CA ALA A 148 -6.75 6.91 -4.40
C ALA A 148 -7.31 7.74 -3.24
N ARG A 149 -6.84 8.99 -3.08
CA ARG A 149 -7.36 9.92 -2.06
C ARG A 149 -8.82 10.29 -2.34
N ASP A 150 -9.16 10.55 -3.60
CA ASP A 150 -10.53 10.87 -4.00
C ASP A 150 -11.49 9.69 -3.78
N VAL A 151 -11.00 8.45 -3.85
CA VAL A 151 -11.75 7.21 -3.51
C VAL A 151 -11.97 7.10 -2.00
N LEU A 152 -10.91 7.26 -1.20
CA LEU A 152 -10.98 7.07 0.26
C LEU A 152 -11.70 8.23 0.98
N PHE A 153 -11.59 9.44 0.46
CA PHE A 153 -12.10 10.67 1.07
C PHE A 153 -12.90 11.50 0.06
N PRO A 154 -14.03 10.99 -0.46
CA PRO A 154 -14.86 11.74 -1.38
C PRO A 154 -15.38 13.01 -0.70
N PHE A 155 -15.13 14.16 -1.33
CA PHE A 155 -15.48 15.49 -0.82
C PHE A 155 -14.83 15.88 0.53
N GLY A 156 -13.75 15.21 0.94
CA GLY A 156 -13.07 15.48 2.20
C GLY A 156 -13.82 14.93 3.43
N ASN A 157 -14.90 14.19 3.23
CA ASN A 157 -15.58 13.46 4.29
C ASN A 157 -15.05 12.03 4.36
N VAL A 158 -14.88 11.55 5.60
CA VAL A 158 -14.53 10.17 5.88
C VAL A 158 -15.73 9.29 5.54
N VAL A 159 -15.57 8.43 4.53
CA VAL A 159 -16.51 7.33 4.29
C VAL A 159 -15.78 6.05 4.68
N ALA A 160 -15.59 5.88 5.99
CA ALA A 160 -15.18 4.61 6.54
C ALA A 160 -16.45 3.77 6.72
N GLY A 161 -16.48 2.58 6.13
CA GLY A 161 -17.53 1.61 6.40
C GLY A 161 -17.60 1.23 7.89
N ASP A 162 -18.66 0.54 8.28
CA ASP A 162 -18.84 0.15 9.68
C ASP A 162 -17.82 -0.91 10.14
N GLU A 163 -17.25 -1.63 9.17
CA GLU A 163 -16.23 -2.66 9.37
C GLU A 163 -14.89 -2.11 9.89
N PRO A 164 -14.16 -2.89 10.71
CA PRO A 164 -12.82 -2.54 11.15
C PRO A 164 -11.86 -2.48 9.96
N SER A 165 -11.10 -1.40 9.84
CA SER A 165 -10.03 -1.21 8.85
C SER A 165 -8.89 -0.39 9.46
N VAL A 166 -7.68 -0.50 8.91
CA VAL A 166 -6.55 0.35 9.33
C VAL A 166 -6.86 1.83 9.07
N LEU A 167 -7.57 2.15 7.99
CA LEU A 167 -8.10 3.48 7.70
C LEU A 167 -8.97 4.00 8.86
N LYS A 168 -9.93 3.21 9.34
CA LYS A 168 -10.78 3.57 10.48
C LYS A 168 -9.97 3.80 11.75
N LEU A 169 -9.02 2.91 12.05
CA LEU A 169 -8.11 3.05 13.21
C LEU A 169 -7.24 4.33 13.13
N LEU A 170 -6.77 4.69 11.92
CA LEU A 170 -6.02 5.91 11.67
C LEU A 170 -6.87 7.16 11.97
N ILE A 171 -8.10 7.19 11.45
CA ILE A 171 -9.04 8.30 11.67
C ILE A 171 -9.41 8.41 13.16
N GLU A 172 -9.72 7.30 13.83
CA GLU A 172 -10.08 7.26 15.25
C GLU A 172 -8.92 7.69 16.16
N SER A 173 -7.68 7.48 15.73
CA SER A 173 -6.50 7.91 16.49
C SER A 173 -6.42 9.42 16.67
N LYS A 174 -7.10 10.21 15.80
CA LYS A 174 -7.09 11.69 15.75
C LYS A 174 -5.69 12.32 15.73
N LYS A 175 -4.64 11.54 15.43
CA LYS A 175 -3.26 12.03 15.39
C LYS A 175 -2.91 12.67 14.04
N ASP A 176 -3.56 12.25 12.96
CA ASP A 176 -3.41 12.80 11.61
C ASP A 176 -4.78 13.00 10.99
N HIS A 177 -5.00 14.19 10.41
CA HIS A 177 -6.26 14.60 9.78
C HIS A 177 -6.09 14.92 8.30
N ASP A 178 -4.86 14.89 7.77
CA ASP A 178 -4.61 15.21 6.37
C ASP A 178 -4.95 14.02 5.47
N PRO A 179 -5.97 14.11 4.60
CA PRO A 179 -6.36 13.01 3.70
C PRO A 179 -5.22 12.57 2.77
N ASP A 180 -4.34 13.49 2.37
CA ASP A 180 -3.20 13.19 1.52
C ASP A 180 -2.14 12.34 2.25
N SER A 181 -1.78 12.73 3.48
CA SER A 181 -0.90 11.95 4.36
C SER A 181 -1.48 10.56 4.67
N LEU A 182 -2.76 10.47 5.02
CA LEU A 182 -3.42 9.19 5.31
C LEU A 182 -3.43 8.27 4.10
N THR A 183 -3.80 8.79 2.92
CA THR A 183 -3.79 8.02 1.66
C THR A 183 -2.39 7.54 1.32
N ALA A 184 -1.39 8.42 1.43
CA ALA A 184 0.01 8.09 1.18
C ALA A 184 0.51 6.93 2.04
N ARG A 185 0.18 6.95 3.34
CA ARG A 185 0.55 5.91 4.30
C ARG A 185 -0.13 4.59 3.97
N LEU A 186 -1.45 4.62 3.72
CA LEU A 186 -2.22 3.42 3.42
C LEU A 186 -1.76 2.77 2.11
N LEU A 187 -1.51 3.55 1.06
CA LEU A 187 -0.99 3.03 -0.21
C LEU A 187 0.33 2.30 -0.01
N LEU A 188 1.25 2.91 0.72
CA LEU A 188 2.59 2.38 0.91
C LEU A 188 2.60 1.16 1.84
N LEU A 189 1.79 1.18 2.92
CA LEU A 189 1.59 0.02 3.78
C LEU A 189 1.00 -1.16 3.02
N THR A 190 -0.03 -0.91 2.20
CA THR A 190 -0.68 -1.95 1.41
C THR A 190 0.28 -2.51 0.37
N ALA A 191 1.00 -1.65 -0.36
CA ALA A 191 1.98 -2.09 -1.36
C ALA A 191 3.13 -2.89 -0.73
N ALA A 192 3.62 -2.48 0.46
CA ALA A 192 4.65 -3.20 1.19
C ALA A 192 4.16 -4.57 1.68
N ALA A 193 2.93 -4.64 2.22
CA ALA A 193 2.33 -5.89 2.66
C ALA A 193 2.13 -6.88 1.48
N VAL A 194 1.61 -6.39 0.35
CA VAL A 194 1.41 -7.20 -0.85
C VAL A 194 2.75 -7.71 -1.39
N GLY A 195 3.77 -6.84 -1.46
CA GLY A 195 5.12 -7.22 -1.91
C GLY A 195 5.78 -8.27 -1.01
N ALA A 196 5.78 -8.07 0.31
CA ALA A 196 6.39 -9.00 1.26
C ALA A 196 5.71 -10.38 1.24
N ASN A 197 4.38 -10.42 1.17
CA ASN A 197 3.62 -11.67 1.12
C ASN A 197 3.82 -12.42 -0.20
N SER A 198 3.94 -11.69 -1.32
CA SER A 198 4.18 -12.32 -2.63
C SER A 198 5.57 -12.95 -2.69
N ILE A 199 6.58 -12.31 -2.11
CA ILE A 199 7.95 -12.85 -2.03
C ILE A 199 8.00 -14.04 -1.06
N GLY A 200 7.37 -13.93 0.12
CA GLY A 200 7.38 -15.00 1.12
C GLY A 200 6.71 -16.29 0.66
N ILE A 201 5.79 -16.24 -0.31
CA ILE A 201 5.19 -17.45 -0.90
C ILE A 201 6.13 -18.09 -1.95
N LEU A 202 6.99 -17.30 -2.60
CA LEU A 202 7.99 -17.82 -3.54
C LEU A 202 9.20 -18.43 -2.83
N ASP A 203 9.55 -17.93 -1.65
CA ASP A 203 10.62 -18.47 -0.79
C ASP A 203 10.17 -19.68 0.06
N GLY A 204 8.89 -20.07 -0.02
CA GLY A 204 8.31 -21.19 0.76
C GLY A 204 8.61 -22.59 0.21
N ASP A 205 9.38 -22.70 -0.87
CA ASP A 205 9.89 -23.96 -1.44
C ASP A 205 11.35 -24.18 -0.98
N ASP A 206 11.55 -24.53 0.30
CA ASP A 206 12.79 -25.15 0.82
C ASP A 206 12.46 -26.17 1.93
#